data_AF-A0AAD7FFJ4-F1
#
_entry.id   AF-A0AAD7FFJ4-F1
#
_cell.length_a   1.000
_cell.length_b   1.000
_cell.length_c   1.000
_cell.angle_alpha   90.00
_cell.angle_beta   90.00
_cell.angle_gamma   90.00
#
_symmetry.space_group_name_H-M   'P 1'
#
loop_
_entity.id
_entity.type
_entity.pdbx_description
1 polymer ?
#
loop_
_entity_poly.entity_id
_entity_poly.type
_entity_poly.pdbx_seq_one_letter_code
_entity_poly.pdbx_strand_id
1 'polypeptide(L)'
;MARAHRVAFLSTFFASLWALVFFQMFSVPGLDPAIVEQIWPVIPWWFLVTFGSYSLWSLGWGLFTFRDCPEAYEELMREISQARDDLSSRGLALD
;
A
#
# COMPACT_ATOMS: atom_id res chain seq x y z
N MET A 1 11.76 20.35 3.43
CA MET A 1 13.02 20.15 2.70
C MET A 1 13.97 19.15 3.38
N ALA A 2 14.45 19.38 4.61
CA ALA A 2 15.47 18.52 5.25
C ALA A 2 15.09 17.02 5.44
N ARG A 3 13.81 16.71 5.64
CA ARG A 3 13.34 15.31 5.79
C ARG A 3 13.42 14.51 4.49
N ALA A 4 13.12 15.13 3.35
CA ALA A 4 13.19 14.49 2.04
C ALA A 4 14.63 14.15 1.66
N HIS A 5 15.58 15.06 1.90
CA HIS A 5 17.00 14.80 1.68
C HIS A 5 17.55 13.69 2.59
N ARG A 6 17.13 13.63 3.85
CA ARG A 6 17.53 12.55 4.75
C ARG A 6 17.05 11.19 4.27
N VAL A 7 15.79 11.09 3.83
CA VAL A 7 15.23 9.84 3.29
C VAL A 7 15.89 9.47 1.96
N ALA A 8 16.10 10.44 1.08
CA ALA A 8 16.79 10.22 -0.19
C ALA A 8 18.22 9.71 0.03
N PHE A 9 19.00 10.36 0.90
CA PHE A 9 20.38 9.96 1.19
C PHE A 9 20.45 8.56 1.78
N LEU A 10 19.58 8.23 2.75
CA LEU A 10 19.50 6.88 3.32
C LEU A 10 19.13 5.86 2.26
N SER A 11 18.09 6.12 1.47
CA SER A 11 17.64 5.23 0.40
C SER A 11 18.73 4.97 -0.63
N THR A 12 19.43 6.01 -1.08
CA THR A 12 20.56 5.87 -2.00
C THR A 12 21.69 5.06 -1.37
N PHE A 13 22.06 5.33 -0.12
CA PHE A 13 23.10 4.58 0.57
C PHE A 13 22.79 3.08 0.66
N PHE A 14 21.57 2.72 1.10
CA PHE A 14 21.14 1.32 1.18
C PHE A 14 21.02 0.66 -0.20
N ALA A 15 20.52 1.38 -1.20
CA ALA A 15 20.43 0.87 -2.57
C ALA A 15 21.81 0.60 -3.17
N SER A 16 22.77 1.51 -2.97
CA SER A 16 24.16 1.32 -3.38
C SER A 16 24.81 0.13 -2.66
N LEU A 17 24.60 -0.01 -1.35
CA LEU A 17 25.11 -1.15 -0.58
C LEU A 17 24.55 -2.47 -1.10
N TRP A 18 23.24 -2.52 -1.36
CA TRP A 18 22.59 -3.69 -1.93
C TRP A 18 23.11 -4.03 -3.33
N ALA A 19 23.33 -3.03 -4.20
CA ALA A 19 23.89 -3.25 -5.53
C ALA A 19 25.32 -3.82 -5.48
N LEU A 20 26.18 -3.29 -4.60
CA LEU A 20 27.55 -3.79 -4.41
C LEU A 20 27.56 -5.26 -3.99
N VAL A 21 26.65 -5.60 -3.08
CA VAL A 21 26.45 -6.97 -2.61
C VAL A 21 25.88 -7.86 -3.73
N PHE A 22 24.95 -7.35 -4.53
CA PHE A 22 24.36 -8.07 -5.67
C PHE A 22 25.40 -8.45 -6.74
N PHE A 23 26.34 -7.55 -7.05
CA PHE A 23 27.45 -7.81 -7.98
C PHE A 23 28.59 -8.66 -7.40
N GLN A 24 28.41 -9.22 -6.20
CA GLN A 24 29.40 -10.06 -5.50
C GLN A 24 30.79 -9.40 -5.33
N MET A 25 30.85 -8.06 -5.27
CA MET A 25 32.11 -7.35 -4.99
C MET A 25 32.67 -7.65 -3.58
N PHE A 26 31.82 -8.17 -2.68
CA PHE A 26 32.19 -8.63 -1.34
C PHE A 26 31.83 -10.11 -1.17
N SER A 27 32.81 -10.93 -0.78
CA SER A 27 32.55 -12.31 -0.35
C SER A 27 31.87 -12.29 1.02
N VAL A 28 30.74 -12.98 1.14
CA VAL A 28 30.00 -13.09 2.41
C VAL A 28 30.75 -14.09 3.31
N PRO A 29 31.28 -13.67 4.48
CA PRO A 29 31.98 -14.58 5.37
C PRO A 29 30.99 -15.57 6.01
N GLY A 30 31.28 -16.88 5.93
CA GLY A 30 30.52 -17.93 6.60
C GLY A 30 29.52 -18.71 5.74
N LEU A 31 29.46 -18.47 4.42
CA LEU A 31 28.63 -19.23 3.48
C LEU A 31 29.49 -19.87 2.38
N ASP A 32 29.09 -21.06 1.93
CA ASP A 32 29.74 -21.74 0.81
C ASP A 32 29.53 -20.91 -0.48
N PRO A 33 30.59 -20.54 -1.21
CA PRO A 33 30.49 -19.72 -2.42
C PRO A 33 29.55 -20.30 -3.48
N ALA A 34 29.44 -21.63 -3.57
CA ALA A 34 28.55 -22.30 -4.52
C ALA A 34 27.06 -22.01 -4.25
N ILE A 35 26.68 -21.89 -2.97
CA ILE A 35 25.30 -21.59 -2.57
C ILE A 35 24.98 -20.12 -2.83
N VAL A 36 25.93 -19.23 -2.54
CA VAL A 36 25.76 -17.80 -2.75
C VAL A 36 25.55 -17.48 -4.23
N GLU A 37 26.33 -18.06 -5.14
CA GLU A 37 26.19 -17.84 -6.58
C GLU A 37 24.81 -18.22 -7.12
N GLN A 38 24.19 -19.28 -6.58
CA GLN A 38 22.87 -19.73 -7.03
C GLN A 38 21.71 -18.94 -6.42
N ILE A 39 21.80 -18.54 -5.15
CA ILE A 39 20.69 -17.90 -4.43
C ILE A 39 20.64 -16.39 -4.62
N TRP A 40 21.79 -15.71 -4.71
CA TRP A 40 21.84 -14.24 -4.79
C TRP A 40 21.03 -13.63 -5.94
N PRO A 41 21.10 -14.17 -7.17
CA PRO A 41 20.36 -13.62 -8.30
C PRO A 41 18.83 -13.75 -8.15
N VAL A 42 18.37 -14.68 -7.33
CA VAL A 42 16.94 -15.04 -7.22
C VAL A 42 16.23 -14.26 -6.10
N ILE A 43 16.96 -13.77 -5.10
CA ILE A 43 16.42 -12.98 -3.97
C ILE A 43 15.57 -11.77 -4.40
N PRO A 44 15.99 -10.91 -5.36
CA PRO A 44 15.17 -9.78 -5.79
C PRO A 44 13.81 -10.23 -6.34
N TRP A 45 13.80 -11.35 -7.06
CA TRP A 45 12.58 -11.91 -7.64
C TRP A 45 11.64 -12.47 -6.56
N TRP A 46 12.20 -13.17 -5.58
CA TRP A 46 11.44 -13.62 -4.41
C TRP A 46 10.80 -12.46 -3.65
N PHE A 47 11.55 -11.37 -3.44
CA PHE A 47 11.01 -10.16 -2.82
C PHE A 47 9.85 -9.57 -3.62
N LEU A 48 9.99 -9.49 -4.95
CA LEU A 48 8.95 -8.96 -5.82
C LEU A 48 7.69 -9.82 -5.78
N VAL A 49 7.82 -11.14 -5.90
CA VAL A 49 6.70 -12.08 -5.89
C VAL A 49 5.98 -12.05 -4.54
N THR A 50 6.71 -12.14 -3.43
CA THR A 50 6.13 -12.11 -2.08
C THR A 50 5.42 -10.79 -1.80
N PHE A 51 6.04 -9.66 -2.15
CA PHE A 51 5.43 -8.34 -2.03
C PHE A 51 4.17 -8.20 -2.90
N GLY A 52 4.23 -8.69 -4.13
CA GLY A 52 3.09 -8.70 -5.06
C GLY A 52 1.92 -9.53 -4.52
N SER A 53 2.18 -10.76 -4.07
CA SER A 53 1.17 -11.64 -3.49
C SER A 53 0.56 -11.04 -2.21
N TYR A 54 1.38 -10.46 -1.32
CA TYR A 54 0.88 -9.78 -0.12
C TYR A 54 0.00 -8.58 -0.47
N SER A 55 0.42 -7.75 -1.43
CA SER A 55 -0.34 -6.58 -1.86
C SER A 55 -1.68 -6.97 -2.48
N LEU A 56 -1.67 -7.99 -3.35
CA LEU A 56 -2.90 -8.54 -3.95
C LEU A 56 -3.84 -9.11 -2.90
N TRP A 57 -3.31 -9.84 -1.91
CA TRP A 57 -4.12 -10.38 -0.82
C TRP A 57 -4.76 -9.26 0.02
N SER A 58 -3.98 -8.25 0.41
CA SER A 58 -4.47 -7.12 1.18
C SER A 58 -5.55 -6.33 0.45
N LEU A 59 -5.35 -6.08 -0.86
CA LEU A 59 -6.33 -5.40 -1.71
C LEU A 59 -7.58 -6.25 -1.93
N GLY A 60 -7.38 -7.54 -2.24
CA GLY A 60 -8.46 -8.50 -2.44
C GLY A 60 -9.33 -8.64 -1.19
N TRP A 61 -8.73 -8.69 0.00
CA TRP A 61 -9.46 -8.72 1.26
C TRP A 61 -10.27 -7.44 1.49
N GLY A 62 -9.69 -6.28 1.19
CA GLY A 62 -10.38 -4.99 1.27
C GLY A 62 -11.58 -4.93 0.33
N LEU A 63 -11.42 -5.39 -0.92
CA LEU A 63 -12.49 -5.41 -1.91
C LEU A 63 -13.58 -6.40 -1.56
N PHE A 64 -13.22 -7.58 -1.05
CA PHE A 64 -14.16 -8.59 -0.58
C PHE A 64 -14.95 -8.14 0.65
N THR A 65 -14.35 -7.29 1.49
CA THR A 65 -14.96 -6.78 2.73
C THR A 65 -15.64 -5.43 2.55
N PHE A 66 -15.61 -4.83 1.35
CA PHE A 66 -16.42 -3.67 1.00
C PHE A 66 -17.89 -4.12 1.01
N ARG A 67 -18.48 -4.13 2.20
CA ARG A 67 -19.93 -4.26 2.38
C ARG A 67 -20.55 -3.03 1.75
N ASP A 68 -21.55 -3.24 0.91
CA ASP A 68 -22.55 -2.21 0.67
C ASP A 68 -22.96 -1.70 2.05
N CYS A 69 -23.00 -0.38 2.21
CA CYS A 69 -23.31 0.27 3.48
C CYS A 69 -24.78 0.72 3.42
N PRO A 70 -25.76 -0.22 3.55
CA PRO A 70 -27.17 0.11 3.44
C PRO A 70 -27.59 1.05 4.57
N GLU A 71 -26.97 0.93 5.75
CA GLU A 71 -27.24 1.77 6.91
C GLU A 71 -26.87 3.24 6.65
N ALA A 72 -25.71 3.50 6.04
CA ALA A 72 -25.32 4.86 5.64
C ALA A 72 -26.22 5.42 4.53
N TYR A 73 -26.72 4.56 3.63
CA TYR A 73 -27.70 4.96 2.61
C TYR A 73 -29.05 5.34 3.24
N GLU A 74 -29.55 4.54 4.18
CA GLU A 74 -30.80 4.80 4.90
C GLU A 74 -30.70 6.04 5.78
N GLU A 75 -29.59 6.24 6.48
CA GLU A 75 -29.33 7.43 7.30
C GLU A 75 -29.31 8.69 6.42
N LEU A 76 -28.58 8.66 5.31
CA LEU A 76 -28.52 9.78 4.35
C LEU A 76 -29.91 10.12 3.78
N MET A 77 -30.70 9.09 3.42
CA MET A 77 -32.06 9.30 2.92
C MET A 77 -33.00 9.92 3.97
N ARG A 78 -32.84 9.54 5.24
CA ARG A 78 -33.60 10.12 6.36
C ARG A 78 -33.22 11.58 6.60
N GLU A 79 -31.94 11.93 6.51
CA GLU A 79 -31.49 13.32 6.61
C GLU A 79 -32.06 14.18 5.47
N ILE A 80 -32.09 13.64 4.25
CA ILE A 80 -32.70 14.32 3.09
C ILE A 80 -34.19 14.58 3.32
N SER A 81 -34.95 13.62 3.84
CA SER A 81 -36.38 13.83 4.11
C SER A 81 -36.61 14.89 5.19
N GLN A 82 -35.83 14.85 6.28
CA GLN A 82 -35.92 15.86 7.34
C GLN A 82 -35.57 17.27 6.85
N ALA A 83 -34.53 17.40 6.00
CA ALA A 83 -34.16 18.66 5.41
C ALA A 83 -35.23 19.20 4.45
N ARG A 84 -35.89 18.31 3.66
CA ARG A 84 -37.02 18.70 2.80
C ARG A 84 -38.20 19.20 3.64
N ASP A 85 -38.51 18.54 4.75
CA ASP A 85 -39.61 18.94 5.63
C ASP A 85 -39.34 20.29 6.32
N ASP A 86 -38.12 20.53 6.80
CA ASP A 86 -37.73 21.85 7.37
C ASP A 86 -37.83 22.96 6.31
N LEU A 87 -37.35 22.72 5.09
CA LEU A 87 -37.45 23.69 4.01
C LEU A 87 -38.90 23.97 3.59
N SER A 88 -39.74 22.93 3.54
CA SER A 88 -41.17 23.07 3.27
C SER A 88 -41.88 23.86 4.37
N SER A 89 -41.53 23.62 5.65
CA SER A 89 -42.06 24.38 6.80
C SER A 89 -41.69 25.87 6.75
N ARG A 90 -40.57 26.21 6.09
CA ARG A 90 -40.11 27.58 5.85
C ARG A 90 -40.71 28.21 4.59
N GLY A 91 -41.65 27.53 3.92
CA GLY A 91 -42.37 28.03 2.74
C GLY A 91 -41.60 27.91 1.42
N LEU A 92 -40.50 27.15 1.38
CA LEU A 92 -39.77 26.85 0.15
C LEU A 92 -40.34 25.57 -0.47
N ALA A 93 -41.06 25.70 -1.59
CA ALA A 93 -41.56 24.56 -2.34
C ALA A 93 -40.39 23.86 -3.06
N LEU A 94 -40.17 22.59 -2.74
CA LEU A 94 -39.18 21.73 -3.39
C LEU A 94 -39.92 20.73 -4.29
N ASP A 95 -39.91 20.97 -5.60
CA ASP A 95 -40.27 20.00 -6.64
C ASP A 95 -39.20 18.89 -6.77
#